data_AF-A6Q286-F1
#
_entry.id   AF-A6Q286-F1
#
_cell.length_a   1.000
_cell.length_b   1.000
_cell.length_c   1.000
_cell.angle_alpha   90.00
_cell.angle_beta   90.00
_cell.angle_gamma   90.00
#
_symmetry.space_group_name_H-M   'P 1'
#
loop_
_entity.id
_entity.type
_entity.pdbx_description
1 polymer ?
#
loop_
_entity_poly.entity_id
_entity_poly.type
_entity_poly.pdbx_seq_one_letter_code
_entity_poly.pdbx_strand_id
1 'polypeptide(L)'
;MERYAKYDPQTMEIEGLYEREVENSVLMPISFAKGNIVEAVRAWKLSKAKKAIDAKYKAYIEKYPEVEVASFKDKAKEAALVKKDPNTPLEDTPYLTALAGGSIDARNALADAVNAKVLEAAQLEAEGVALRDKIKNATTLDELLAIGV
;
A
#
# COMPACT_ATOMS: atom_id res chain seq x y z
N MET A 1 31.82 -4.34 14.47
CA MET A 1 31.03 -5.52 14.88
C MET A 1 30.32 -6.02 13.65
N GLU A 2 30.55 -7.27 13.25
CA GLU A 2 29.91 -7.87 12.08
C GLU A 2 28.46 -8.27 12.43
N ARG A 3 27.52 -7.98 11.53
CA ARG A 3 26.10 -8.28 11.70
C ARG A 3 25.68 -9.32 10.65
N TYR A 4 24.96 -10.34 11.08
CA TYR A 4 24.54 -11.49 10.28
C TYR A 4 23.02 -11.55 10.19
N ALA A 5 22.49 -12.00 9.06
CA ALA A 5 21.06 -12.24 8.88
C ALA A 5 20.79 -13.75 8.80
N LYS A 6 19.83 -14.23 9.58
CA LYS A 6 19.36 -15.63 9.50
C LYS A 6 18.26 -15.72 8.45
N TYR A 7 18.38 -16.69 7.55
CA TYR A 7 17.54 -16.86 6.37
C TYR A 7 16.90 -18.26 6.35
N ASP A 8 15.61 -18.33 6.04
CA ASP A 8 14.91 -19.60 5.78
C ASP A 8 14.92 -19.90 4.27
N PRO A 9 15.63 -20.95 3.83
CA PRO A 9 15.74 -21.30 2.42
C PRO A 9 14.46 -21.85 1.79
N GLN A 10 13.46 -22.28 2.56
CA GLN A 10 12.19 -22.79 2.03
C GLN A 10 11.17 -21.67 1.79
N THR A 11 11.17 -20.65 2.65
CA THR A 11 10.19 -19.55 2.60
C THR A 11 10.75 -18.26 2.01
N MET A 12 12.08 -18.20 1.83
CA MET A 12 12.81 -17.02 1.38
C MET A 12 12.65 -15.79 2.28
N GLU A 13 12.39 -15.99 3.58
CA GLU A 13 12.22 -14.92 4.55
C GLU A 13 13.48 -14.72 5.42
N ILE A 14 13.67 -13.48 5.90
CA ILE A 14 14.70 -13.15 6.88
C ILE A 14 14.09 -13.35 8.27
N GLU A 15 14.65 -14.29 9.04
CA GLU A 15 14.19 -14.68 10.37
C GLU A 15 14.71 -13.76 11.48
N GLY A 16 15.81 -13.05 11.26
CA GLY A 16 16.36 -12.10 12.24
C GLY A 16 17.73 -11.53 11.87
N LEU A 17 18.11 -10.45 12.55
CA LEU A 17 19.43 -9.81 12.47
C LEU A 17 20.18 -10.05 13.77
N TYR A 18 21.43 -10.50 13.69
CA TYR A 18 22.24 -10.93 14.82
C TYR A 18 23.62 -10.26 14.78
N GLU A 19 24.21 -10.03 15.96
CA GLU A 19 25.50 -9.34 16.09
C GLU A 19 26.70 -10.30 16.27
N ARG A 20 26.49 -11.64 16.14
CA ARG A 20 27.53 -12.68 16.10
C ARG A 20 27.12 -13.87 15.24
N GLU A 21 28.11 -14.63 14.75
CA GLU A 21 27.91 -15.91 14.07
C GLU A 21 27.06 -16.85 14.93
N VAL A 22 26.02 -17.42 14.32
CA VAL A 22 25.25 -18.51 14.91
C VAL A 22 25.78 -19.80 14.30
N GLU A 23 26.62 -20.51 15.06
CA GLU A 23 27.04 -21.87 14.76
C GLU A 23 25.79 -22.73 14.44
N ASN A 24 25.77 -23.38 13.28
CA ASN A 24 24.73 -24.30 12.78
C ASN A 24 23.51 -23.72 12.04
N SER A 25 23.59 -22.53 11.46
CA SER A 25 22.71 -22.19 10.34
C SER A 25 23.53 -22.10 9.06
N VAL A 26 22.96 -22.47 7.91
CA VAL A 26 23.62 -22.38 6.60
C VAL A 26 23.89 -20.89 6.33
N LEU A 27 25.01 -20.39 6.85
CA LEU A 27 25.53 -19.06 6.62
C LEU A 27 26.03 -19.07 5.18
N MET A 28 25.24 -18.52 4.25
CA MET A 28 25.84 -18.12 2.98
C MET A 28 26.71 -16.89 3.26
N PRO A 29 27.98 -16.89 2.84
CA PRO A 29 28.82 -15.71 2.97
C PRO A 29 28.21 -14.57 2.17
N ILE A 30 28.24 -13.37 2.74
CA ILE A 30 27.83 -12.09 2.13
C ILE A 30 28.87 -11.74 1.03
N SER A 31 29.01 -12.59 0.01
CA SER A 31 30.02 -12.44 -1.03
C SER A 31 29.72 -13.23 -2.31
N PHE A 32 28.55 -13.01 -2.91
CA PHE A 32 28.32 -13.18 -4.35
C PHE A 32 27.19 -12.18 -4.73
N ALA A 33 27.46 -10.91 -5.03
CA ALA A 33 28.44 -10.39 -5.96
C ALA A 33 29.06 -9.08 -5.45
N LYS A 34 30.19 -8.68 -6.03
CA LYS A 34 30.72 -7.31 -5.97
C LYS A 34 29.60 -6.32 -6.36
N GLY A 35 28.93 -5.73 -5.38
CA GLY A 35 27.76 -4.89 -5.61
C GLY A 35 26.93 -4.63 -4.36
N ASN A 36 27.50 -3.87 -3.42
CA ASN A 36 26.83 -3.04 -2.42
C ASN A 36 25.70 -3.67 -1.56
N ILE A 37 26.03 -4.11 -0.34
CA ILE A 37 25.10 -4.57 0.72
C ILE A 37 23.88 -3.65 0.94
N VAL A 38 24.06 -2.33 0.69
CA VAL A 38 22.99 -1.33 0.74
C VAL A 38 21.87 -1.66 -0.25
N GLU A 39 22.21 -2.12 -1.47
CA GLU A 39 21.23 -2.51 -2.49
C GLU A 39 20.43 -3.75 -2.08
N ALA A 40 21.09 -4.74 -1.47
CA ALA A 40 20.42 -5.96 -1.00
C ALA A 40 19.41 -5.66 0.11
N VAL A 41 19.80 -4.84 1.09
CA VAL A 41 18.90 -4.41 2.18
C VAL A 41 17.77 -3.54 1.66
N ARG A 42 18.05 -2.65 0.69
CA ARG A 42 17.03 -1.84 0.03
C ARG A 42 15.98 -2.71 -0.67
N ALA A 43 16.41 -3.69 -1.46
CA ALA A 43 15.51 -4.60 -2.16
C ALA A 43 14.61 -5.39 -1.18
N TRP A 44 15.18 -5.90 -0.09
CA TRP A 44 14.43 -6.57 0.97
C TRP A 44 13.38 -5.65 1.62
N LYS A 45 13.76 -4.42 1.98
CA LYS A 45 12.84 -3.45 2.58
C LYS A 45 11.72 -3.03 1.62
N LEU A 46 12.03 -2.84 0.33
CA LEU A 46 11.01 -2.55 -0.68
C LEU A 46 9.99 -3.71 -0.80
N SER A 47 10.47 -4.96 -0.74
CA SER A 47 9.59 -6.14 -0.76
C SER A 47 8.70 -6.21 0.48
N LYS A 48 9.25 -6.02 1.68
CA LYS A 48 8.46 -5.97 2.93
C LYS A 48 7.46 -4.83 2.93
N ALA A 49 7.88 -3.62 2.54
CA ALA A 49 6.99 -2.46 2.42
C ALA A 49 5.84 -2.73 1.45
N LYS A 50 6.10 -3.34 0.29
CA LYS A 50 5.06 -3.74 -0.66
C LYS A 50 4.06 -4.71 -0.02
N LYS A 51 4.55 -5.78 0.62
CA LYS A 51 3.67 -6.75 1.31
C LYS A 51 2.82 -6.09 2.39
N ALA A 52 3.38 -5.16 3.17
CA ALA A 52 2.66 -4.45 4.22
C ALA A 52 1.55 -3.54 3.67
N ILE A 53 1.82 -2.80 2.59
CA ILE A 53 0.82 -1.95 1.94
C ILE A 53 -0.24 -2.79 1.22
N ASP A 54 0.14 -3.85 0.52
CA ASP A 54 -0.80 -4.79 -0.11
C ASP A 54 -1.76 -5.39 0.95
N ALA A 55 -1.24 -5.73 2.14
CA ALA A 55 -2.06 -6.23 3.24
C ALA A 55 -3.03 -5.17 3.79
N LYS A 56 -2.58 -3.93 3.99
CA LYS A 56 -3.45 -2.81 4.39
C LYS A 56 -4.55 -2.55 3.37
N TYR A 57 -4.21 -2.56 2.08
CA TYR A 57 -5.18 -2.35 1.00
C TYR A 57 -6.19 -3.49 0.94
N LYS A 58 -5.75 -4.75 1.09
CA LYS A 58 -6.65 -5.90 1.16
C LYS A 58 -7.62 -5.78 2.34
N ALA A 59 -7.12 -5.45 3.54
CA ALA A 59 -7.95 -5.25 4.72
C ALA A 59 -8.95 -4.09 4.56
N TYR A 60 -8.58 -3.04 3.80
CA TYR A 60 -9.49 -1.95 3.45
C TYR A 60 -10.62 -2.44 2.54
N ILE A 61 -10.30 -3.19 1.48
CA ILE A 61 -11.30 -3.73 0.55
C ILE A 61 -12.24 -4.73 1.23
N GLU A 62 -11.72 -5.56 2.16
CA GLU A 62 -12.52 -6.53 2.94
C GLU A 62 -13.59 -5.88 3.83
N LYS A 63 -13.55 -4.56 4.07
CA LYS A 63 -14.61 -3.82 4.75
C LYS A 63 -15.91 -3.73 3.92
N TYR A 64 -15.83 -3.97 2.61
CA TYR A 64 -16.93 -3.75 1.68
C TYR A 64 -17.33 -5.06 0.98
N PRO A 65 -18.64 -5.27 0.70
CA PRO A 65 -19.08 -6.43 -0.06
C PRO A 65 -18.59 -6.35 -1.52
N GLU A 66 -18.34 -7.51 -2.14
CA GLU A 66 -17.77 -7.61 -3.50
C GLU A 66 -18.57 -6.82 -4.55
N VAL A 67 -19.90 -6.84 -4.44
CA VAL A 67 -20.82 -6.10 -5.34
C VAL A 67 -20.59 -4.59 -5.25
N GLU A 68 -20.27 -4.09 -4.06
CA GLU A 68 -19.94 -2.66 -3.87
C GLU A 68 -18.58 -2.32 -4.46
N VAL A 69 -17.59 -3.20 -4.27
CA VAL A 69 -16.24 -3.04 -4.84
C VAL A 69 -16.28 -3.02 -6.37
N ALA A 70 -17.06 -3.91 -6.99
CA ALA A 70 -17.19 -4.01 -8.44
C ALA A 70 -17.77 -2.73 -9.07
N SER A 71 -18.67 -2.04 -8.37
CA SER A 71 -19.32 -0.80 -8.82
C SER A 71 -18.60 0.47 -8.35
N PHE A 72 -17.55 0.34 -7.54
CA PHE A 72 -16.88 1.47 -6.89
C PHE A 72 -16.26 2.44 -7.89
N LYS A 73 -15.65 1.92 -8.96
CA LYS A 73 -14.98 2.75 -9.98
C LYS A 73 -15.94 3.70 -10.68
N ASP A 74 -17.13 3.23 -11.03
CA ASP A 74 -18.11 4.06 -11.75
C ASP A 74 -18.80 5.03 -10.80
N LYS A 75 -19.12 4.60 -9.58
CA LYS A 75 -19.59 5.48 -8.51
C LYS A 75 -18.58 6.59 -8.20
N ALA A 76 -17.28 6.29 -8.18
CA ALA A 76 -16.23 7.27 -7.91
C ALA A 76 -16.12 8.34 -9.01
N LYS A 77 -16.28 7.96 -10.29
CA LYS A 77 -16.31 8.92 -11.39
C LYS A 77 -17.48 9.88 -11.26
N GLU A 78 -18.67 9.35 -11.00
CA GLU A 78 -19.86 10.18 -10.82
C GLU A 78 -19.74 11.07 -9.57
N ALA A 79 -19.24 10.52 -8.46
CA ALA A 79 -19.03 11.26 -7.22
C ALA A 79 -18.04 12.43 -7.41
N ALA A 80 -17.05 12.28 -8.30
CA ALA A 80 -16.12 13.34 -8.64
C ALA A 80 -16.80 14.48 -9.44
N LEU A 81 -17.75 14.16 -10.32
CA LEU A 81 -18.55 15.16 -11.04
C LEU A 81 -19.40 15.98 -10.04
N VAL A 82 -20.10 15.28 -9.14
CA VAL A 82 -20.94 15.91 -8.11
C VAL A 82 -20.13 16.79 -7.16
N LYS A 83 -18.93 16.35 -6.79
CA LYS A 83 -18.03 17.14 -5.93
C LYS A 83 -17.56 18.43 -6.59
N LYS A 84 -17.43 18.43 -7.92
CA LYS A 84 -17.07 19.62 -8.69
C LYS A 84 -18.26 20.57 -8.85
N ASP A 85 -19.44 20.02 -9.08
CA ASP A 85 -20.70 20.76 -9.16
C ASP A 85 -21.84 19.96 -8.53
N PRO A 86 -22.32 20.36 -7.33
CA PRO A 86 -23.45 19.72 -6.66
C PRO A 86 -24.76 19.74 -7.46
N ASN A 87 -24.86 20.61 -8.47
CA ASN A 87 -26.01 20.71 -9.38
C ASN A 87 -25.84 19.90 -10.68
N THR A 88 -24.81 19.06 -10.77
CA THR A 88 -24.61 18.15 -11.90
C THR A 88 -25.93 17.41 -12.22
N PRO A 89 -26.41 17.42 -13.47
CA PRO A 89 -27.63 16.73 -13.87
C PRO A 89 -27.68 15.27 -13.43
N LEU A 90 -28.87 14.76 -13.10
CA LEU A 90 -29.05 13.38 -12.65
C LEU A 90 -28.67 12.37 -13.75
N GLU A 91 -28.92 12.70 -15.01
CA GLU A 91 -28.55 11.91 -16.19
C GLU A 91 -27.04 11.72 -16.39
N ASP A 92 -26.22 12.65 -15.87
CA ASP A 92 -24.76 12.56 -15.88
C ASP A 92 -24.21 11.70 -14.72
N THR A 93 -25.09 11.29 -13.80
CA THR A 93 -24.75 10.47 -12.63
C THR A 93 -25.72 9.29 -12.46
N PRO A 94 -25.90 8.44 -13.49
CA PRO A 94 -26.92 7.40 -13.51
C PRO A 94 -26.80 6.38 -12.38
N TYR A 95 -25.59 5.97 -11.96
CA TYR A 95 -25.41 4.99 -10.89
C TYR A 95 -25.79 5.55 -9.52
N LEU A 96 -25.32 6.75 -9.17
CA LEU A 96 -25.65 7.41 -7.93
C LEU A 96 -27.12 7.82 -7.89
N THR A 97 -27.66 8.29 -9.01
CA THR A 97 -29.08 8.65 -9.15
C THR A 97 -29.99 7.45 -8.93
N ALA A 98 -29.65 6.29 -9.51
CA ALA A 98 -30.42 5.06 -9.32
C ALA A 98 -30.44 4.63 -7.85
N LEU A 99 -29.32 4.77 -7.14
CA LEU A 99 -29.23 4.44 -5.71
C LEU A 99 -29.91 5.48 -4.81
N ALA A 100 -29.94 6.74 -5.24
CA ALA A 100 -30.60 7.85 -4.55
C ALA A 100 -32.10 7.93 -4.81
N GLY A 101 -32.68 7.04 -5.63
CA GLY A 101 -34.09 7.09 -6.01
C GLY A 101 -34.47 8.37 -6.78
N GLY A 102 -33.53 8.95 -7.53
CA GLY A 102 -33.76 10.19 -8.28
C GLY A 102 -33.69 11.48 -7.47
N SER A 103 -33.36 11.42 -6.17
CA SER A 103 -33.21 12.62 -5.34
C SER A 103 -31.82 13.24 -5.47
N ILE A 104 -31.76 14.55 -5.76
CA ILE A 104 -30.49 15.31 -5.83
C ILE A 104 -29.77 15.32 -4.48
N ASP A 105 -30.49 15.57 -3.39
CA ASP A 105 -29.90 15.64 -2.05
C ASP A 105 -29.33 14.29 -1.62
N ALA A 106 -30.07 13.20 -1.86
CA ALA A 106 -29.60 11.84 -1.56
C ALA A 106 -28.43 11.43 -2.47
N ARG A 107 -28.44 11.82 -3.74
CA ARG A 107 -27.35 11.62 -4.70
C ARG A 107 -26.09 12.33 -4.22
N ASN A 108 -26.21 13.57 -3.76
CA ASN A 108 -25.09 14.35 -3.24
C ASN A 108 -24.51 13.73 -1.96
N ALA A 109 -25.37 13.30 -1.03
CA ALA A 109 -24.93 12.59 0.17
C ALA A 109 -24.20 11.27 -0.14
N LEU A 110 -24.69 10.49 -1.13
CA LEU A 110 -24.01 9.29 -1.60
C LEU A 110 -22.66 9.62 -2.26
N ALA A 111 -22.59 10.69 -3.06
CA ALA A 111 -21.35 11.14 -3.67
C ALA A 111 -20.29 11.49 -2.60
N ASP A 112 -20.68 12.18 -1.52
CA ASP A 112 -19.78 12.50 -0.41
C ASP A 112 -19.25 11.23 0.28
N ALA A 113 -20.13 10.27 0.54
CA ALA A 113 -19.73 8.98 1.13
C ALA A 113 -18.76 8.20 0.23
N VAL A 114 -18.98 8.20 -1.09
CA VAL A 114 -18.07 7.57 -2.06
C VAL A 114 -16.73 8.31 -2.11
N ASN A 115 -16.74 9.64 -2.13
CA ASN A 115 -15.53 10.45 -2.13
C ASN A 115 -14.68 10.23 -0.87
N ALA A 116 -15.30 10.06 0.30
CA ALA A 116 -14.58 9.73 1.54
C ALA A 116 -13.81 8.41 1.42
N LYS A 117 -14.43 7.38 0.80
CA LYS A 117 -13.77 6.09 0.53
C LYS A 117 -12.62 6.23 -0.47
N VAL A 118 -12.79 7.05 -1.51
CA VAL A 118 -11.70 7.34 -2.47
C VAL A 118 -10.52 8.01 -1.77
N LEU A 119 -10.77 8.92 -0.84
CA LEU A 119 -9.73 9.58 -0.04
C LEU A 119 -9.00 8.60 0.89
N GLU A 120 -9.70 7.69 1.56
CA GLU A 120 -9.06 6.65 2.40
C GLU A 120 -8.15 5.75 1.56
N ALA A 121 -8.60 5.31 0.38
CA ALA A 121 -7.79 4.52 -0.54
C ALA A 121 -6.55 5.30 -1.03
N ALA A 122 -6.72 6.58 -1.38
CA ALA A 122 -5.61 7.44 -1.80
C ALA A 122 -4.60 7.67 -0.67
N GLN A 123 -5.06 7.76 0.58
CA GLN A 123 -4.17 7.90 1.75
C GLN A 123 -3.29 6.66 1.93
N LEU A 124 -3.83 5.45 1.75
CA LEU A 124 -3.05 4.21 1.81
C LEU A 124 -1.99 4.15 0.69
N GLU A 125 -2.34 4.59 -0.52
CA GLU A 125 -1.38 4.69 -1.62
C GLU A 125 -0.28 5.72 -1.33
N ALA A 126 -0.66 6.90 -0.82
CA ALA A 126 0.29 7.95 -0.43
C ALA A 126 1.27 7.48 0.66
N GLU A 127 0.78 6.74 1.67
CA GLU A 127 1.64 6.10 2.68
C GLU A 127 2.65 5.15 2.04
N GLY A 128 2.20 4.30 1.11
CA GLY A 128 3.06 3.35 0.41
C GLY A 128 4.12 4.04 -0.45
N VAL A 129 3.73 5.09 -1.18
CA VAL A 129 4.65 5.94 -1.95
C VAL A 129 5.69 6.59 -1.03
N ALA A 130 5.25 7.21 0.07
CA ALA A 130 6.15 7.87 1.01
C ALA A 130 7.15 6.88 1.63
N LEU A 131 6.71 5.67 2.01
CA LEU A 131 7.60 4.65 2.55
C LEU A 131 8.61 4.14 1.51
N ARG A 132 8.14 3.88 0.28
CA ARG A 132 9.00 3.47 -0.84
C ARG A 132 10.05 4.53 -1.14
N ASP A 133 9.66 5.80 -1.16
CA ASP A 133 10.54 6.91 -1.49
C ASP A 133 11.57 7.13 -0.36
N LYS A 134 11.18 6.99 0.91
CA LYS A 134 12.13 6.94 2.04
C LYS A 134 13.20 5.85 1.85
N ILE A 135 12.79 4.63 1.45
CA ILE A 135 13.72 3.50 1.25
C ILE A 135 14.64 3.75 0.04
N LYS A 136 14.12 4.30 -1.05
CA LYS A 136 14.90 4.62 -2.26
C LYS A 136 15.91 5.73 -2.01
N ASN A 137 15.53 6.73 -1.23
CA ASN A 137 16.35 7.91 -0.96
C ASN A 137 17.36 7.69 0.17
N ALA A 138 17.27 6.60 0.93
CA ALA A 138 18.28 6.24 1.91
C ALA A 138 19.61 5.91 1.21
N THR A 139 20.65 6.62 1.62
CA THR A 139 22.00 6.58 1.04
C THR A 139 22.95 5.67 1.80
N THR A 140 22.66 5.42 3.08
CA THR A 140 23.47 4.57 3.96
C THR A 140 22.71 3.34 4.44
N LEU A 141 23.46 2.34 4.91
CA LEU A 141 22.88 1.16 5.54
C LEU A 141 22.12 1.51 6.84
N ASP A 142 22.65 2.44 7.64
CA ASP A 142 22.01 2.83 8.90
C ASP A 142 20.68 3.56 8.66
N GLU A 143 20.62 4.45 7.66
CA GLU A 143 19.37 5.08 7.21
C GLU A 143 18.35 4.04 6.76
N LEU A 144 18.78 3.05 5.96
CA LEU A 144 17.90 1.97 5.54
C LEU A 144 17.37 1.17 6.73
N LEU A 145 18.24 0.77 7.65
CA LEU A 145 17.87 -0.04 8.81
C LEU A 145 16.90 0.69 9.74
N ALA A 146 17.03 2.00 9.89
CA ALA A 146 16.13 2.84 10.70
C ALA A 146 14.69 2.95 10.15
N ILE A 147 14.46 2.68 8.86
CA ILE A 147 13.11 2.75 8.25
C ILE A 147 12.27 1.53 8.65
N GLY A 148 11.21 1.72 9.44
CA GLY A 148 10.24 0.66 9.74
C GLY A 148 9.46 0.22 8.50
N VAL A 149 9.34 -1.09 8.29
CA VAL A 149 8.58 -1.75 7.21
C VAL A 149 7.77 -2.90 7.74
#